data_AF-A0A966PTF1-F1
#
_entry.id   AF-A0A966PTF1-F1
#
_cell.length_a   1.000
_cell.length_b   1.000
_cell.length_c   1.000
_cell.angle_alpha   90.00
_cell.angle_beta   90.00
_cell.angle_gamma   90.00
#
_symmetry.space_group_name_H-M   'P 1'
#
loop_
_entity.id
_entity.type
_entity.pdbx_description
1 polymer ?
#
loop_
_entity_poly.entity_id
_entity_poly.type
_entity_poly.pdbx_seq_one_letter_code
_entity_poly.pdbx_strand_id
1 'polypeptide(L)' 'MAGYSREFLIDAFVSRYEVLSDEIVARQRQLAEKTYDEVGKDKFRVLASLDADALKEFKLTTGRKG' A
#
# COMPACT_ATOMS: atom_id res chain seq x y z
N MET A 1 7.58 -18.61 1.47
CA MET A 1 8.14 -17.30 1.07
C MET A 1 7.27 -16.22 1.69
N ALA A 2 7.80 -15.49 2.67
CA ALA A 2 7.05 -14.47 3.41
C ALA A 2 6.68 -13.32 2.48
N GLY A 3 5.48 -13.39 1.93
CA GLY A 3 4.94 -12.36 1.06
C GLY A 3 4.17 -11.34 1.88
N TYR A 4 4.29 -10.07 1.50
CA TYR A 4 3.47 -8.99 2.04
C TYR A 4 1.97 -9.29 2.00
N SER A 5 1.28 -9.01 3.10
CA SER A 5 -0.18 -9.10 3.20
C SER A 5 -0.89 -8.03 2.34
N ARG A 6 -2.17 -8.27 2.04
CA ARG A 6 -3.04 -7.29 1.36
C ARG A 6 -3.04 -5.96 2.11
N GLU A 7 -3.34 -6.00 3.40
CA GLU A 7 -3.40 -4.80 4.25
C GLU A 7 -2.08 -4.04 4.27
N PHE A 8 -0.96 -4.76 4.37
CA PHE A 8 0.35 -4.10 4.35
C PHE A 8 0.60 -3.34 3.03
N LEU A 9 0.22 -3.90 1.88
CA LEU A 9 0.41 -3.26 0.59
C LEU A 9 -0.52 -2.05 0.41
N ILE A 10 -1.77 -2.18 0.85
CA ILE A 10 -2.74 -1.08 0.80
C ILE A 10 -2.29 0.05 1.72
N ASP A 11 -1.92 -0.26 2.95
CA ASP A 11 -1.40 0.70 3.91
C ASP A 11 -0.12 1.37 3.41
N ALA A 12 0.80 0.63 2.79
CA ALA A 12 2.01 1.19 2.19
C ALA A 12 1.69 2.21 1.10
N PHE A 13 0.71 1.91 0.22
CA PHE A 13 0.25 2.84 -0.79
C PHE A 13 -0.40 4.09 -0.19
N VAL A 14 -1.30 3.89 0.79
CA VAL A 14 -2.10 4.95 1.40
C VAL A 14 -1.25 5.90 2.26
N SER A 15 -0.18 5.40 2.88
CA SER A 15 0.73 6.20 3.72
C SER A 15 1.31 7.44 3.02
N ARG A 16 1.44 7.40 1.70
CA ARG A 16 1.92 8.51 0.87
C ARG A 16 0.99 9.73 0.87
N TYR A 17 -0.28 9.52 1.22
CA TYR A 17 -1.33 10.53 1.17
C TYR A 17 -1.72 11.05 2.55
N GLU A 18 -1.14 10.53 3.64
CA GLU A 18 -1.42 10.96 5.03
C GLU A 18 -1.13 12.44 5.26
N VAL A 19 -0.24 13.05 4.46
CA VAL A 19 0.08 14.49 4.53
C VAL A 19 -0.99 15.41 3.96
N LEU A 20 -2.01 14.88 3.27
CA LEU A 20 -3.02 15.66 2.57
C LEU A 20 -4.25 15.91 3.45
N SER A 21 -5.11 14.90 3.62
CA SER A 21 -6.28 14.93 4.50
C SER A 21 -6.87 13.53 4.67
N ASP A 22 -7.60 13.31 5.76
CA ASP A 22 -8.27 12.03 6.06
C ASP A 22 -9.26 11.60 4.97
N GLU A 23 -9.95 12.55 4.34
CA GLU A 23 -10.88 12.27 3.24
C GLU A 23 -10.15 11.70 2.02
N ILE A 24 -9.01 12.30 1.65
CA ILE A 24 -8.19 11.82 0.53
C ILE A 24 -7.63 10.44 0.86
N VAL A 25 -7.13 10.24 2.07
CA VAL A 25 -6.64 8.95 2.58
C VAL A 25 -7.72 7.87 2.46
N ALA A 26 -8.94 8.15 2.92
CA ALA A 26 -10.06 7.21 2.86
C ALA A 26 -10.43 6.85 1.42
N ARG A 27 -10.48 7.83 0.52
CA ARG A 27 -10.77 7.61 -0.91
C ARG A 27 -9.68 6.78 -1.58
N GLN A 28 -8.41 7.03 -1.28
CA GLN A 28 -7.30 6.26 -1.84
C GLN A 28 -7.26 4.83 -1.29
N ARG A 29 -7.64 4.62 -0.02
CA ARG A 29 -7.77 3.28 0.55
C ARG A 29 -8.83 2.47 -0.20
N GLN A 30 -10.02 3.04 -0.43
CA GLN A 30 -11.08 2.36 -1.17
C GLN A 30 -10.67 2.00 -2.60
N LEU A 31 -9.97 2.91 -3.29
CA LEU A 31 -9.43 2.65 -4.62
C LEU A 31 -8.39 1.52 -4.58
N ALA A 32 -7.49 1.54 -3.60
CA ALA A 32 -6.43 0.54 -3.47
C ALA A 32 -6.99 -0.85 -3.14
N GLU A 33 -7.97 -0.94 -2.23
CA GLU A 33 -8.70 -2.16 -1.90
C GLU A 33 -9.34 -2.77 -3.14
N LYS A 34 -10.15 -1.97 -3.86
CA LYS A 34 -10.79 -2.41 -5.10
C LYS A 34 -9.78 -2.86 -6.15
N THR A 35 -8.72 -2.08 -6.35
CA THR A 35 -7.68 -2.41 -7.34
C THR A 35 -6.98 -3.71 -6.97
N TYR A 36 -6.63 -3.91 -5.70
CA TYR A 36 -6.01 -5.15 -5.23
C TYR A 36 -6.92 -6.35 -5.46
N ASP A 37 -8.20 -6.23 -5.15
CA ASP A 37 -9.17 -7.31 -5.30
C ASP A 37 -9.41 -7.67 -6.79
N GLU A 38 -9.31 -6.69 -7.69
CA GLU A 38 -9.45 -6.88 -9.14
C GLU A 38 -8.19 -7.48 -9.79
N VAL A 39 -6.99 -6.99 -9.44
CA VAL A 39 -5.75 -7.34 -10.16
C VAL A 39 -4.85 -8.31 -9.42
N GLY A 40 -5.10 -8.55 -8.13
CA GLY A 40 -4.26 -9.34 -7.26
C GLY A 40 -2.94 -8.69 -6.89
N LYS A 41 -2.19 -9.38 -6.03
CA LYS A 41 -0.99 -8.87 -5.36
C LYS A 41 0.09 -8.35 -6.30
N ASP A 42 0.54 -9.17 -7.25
CA ASP A 42 1.73 -8.85 -8.04
C ASP A 42 1.48 -7.69 -8.98
N LYS A 43 0.29 -7.66 -9.60
CA LYS A 43 -0.12 -6.55 -10.47
C LYS A 43 -0.40 -5.28 -9.69
N PHE A 44 -1.00 -5.39 -8.49
CA PHE A 44 -1.18 -4.24 -7.60
C PHE A 44 0.17 -3.60 -7.25
N ARG A 45 1.19 -4.40 -6.91
CA ARG A 45 2.51 -3.86 -6.59
C ARG A 45 3.13 -3.06 -7.73
N VAL A 46 2.92 -3.48 -8.97
CA VAL A 46 3.38 -2.72 -10.15
C VAL A 46 2.57 -1.44 -10.32
N LEU A 47 1.23 -1.52 -10.27
CA LEU A 47 0.34 -0.36 -10.46
C LEU A 47 0.49 0.70 -9.35
N ALA A 48 0.70 0.26 -8.11
CA ALA A 48 0.86 1.12 -6.94
C ALA A 48 2.32 1.58 -6.72
N SER A 49 3.25 1.19 -7.60
CA SER A 49 4.69 1.46 -7.46
C SER A 49 5.23 1.03 -6.09
N LEU A 50 4.90 -0.19 -5.67
CA LEU A 50 5.34 -0.82 -4.41
C LEU A 50 6.48 -1.82 -4.68
N ASP A 51 7.60 -1.26 -5.14
CA ASP A 51 8.86 -1.98 -5.29
C ASP A 51 9.50 -2.32 -3.94
N ALA A 52 10.67 -2.96 -3.98
CA ALA A 52 11.36 -3.39 -2.77
C ALA A 52 11.78 -2.21 -1.88
N ASP A 53 12.17 -1.09 -2.48
CA ASP A 53 12.66 0.08 -1.77
C ASP A 53 11.52 0.84 -1.12
N ALA A 54 10.41 1.05 -1.82
CA ALA A 54 9.20 1.66 -1.27
C ALA A 54 8.66 0.88 -0.06
N LEU A 55 8.64 -0.45 -0.14
CA LEU A 55 8.18 -1.28 0.98
C LEU A 55 9.18 -1.33 2.14
N LYS A 56 10.48 -1.16 1.86
CA LYS A 56 11.51 -1.03 2.90
C LYS A 56 11.38 0.31 3.60
N GLU A 57 11.20 1.40 2.86
CA GLU A 57 10.97 2.74 3.40
C GLU A 57 9.73 2.76 4.28
N PHE A 58 8.60 2.21 3.80
CA PHE A 58 7.37 2.12 4.58
C PHE A 58 7.55 1.37 5.92
N LYS A 59 8.34 0.29 5.93
CA LYS A 59 8.66 -0.42 7.19
C LYS A 59 9.49 0.45 8.13
N LEU A 60 10.48 1.18 7.60
CA LEU A 60 11.37 2.01 8.40
C LEU A 60 10.62 3.20 9.01
N THR A 61 9.70 3.80 8.25
CA THR A 61 8.94 4.97 8.70
C THR A 61 7.82 4.61 9.67
N THR A 62 7.14 3.47 9.48
CA THR A 62 5.95 3.10 10.27
C THR A 62 6.19 2.02 11.31
N GLY A 63 7.27 1.26 11.22
CA GLY A 63 7.51 0.08 12.06
C GLY A 63 6.57 -1.11 11.78
N ARG A 64 5.68 -1.03 10.78
CA ARG A 64 4.76 -2.12 10.43
C ARG A 64 5.50 -3.35 9.90
N LYS A 65 5.04 -4.52 10.30
CA LYS A 65 5.53 -5.81 9.77
C LYS A 65 4.68 -6.25 8.57
N GLY A 66 5.33 -6.88 7.60
CA GLY A 66 4.79 -7.27 6.28
C GLY A 66 3.75 -8.38 6.32
#